data_AF-A0A2S8R859-F1
#
_entry.id   AF-A0A2S8R859-F1
#
_cell.length_a   1.000
_cell.length_b   1.000
_cell.length_c   1.000
_cell.angle_alpha   90.00
_cell.angle_beta   90.00
_cell.angle_gamma   90.00
#
_symmetry.space_group_name_H-M   'P 1'
#
loop_
_entity.id
_entity.type
_entity.pdbx_description
1 polymer ?
#
loop_
_entity_poly.entity_id
_entity_poly.type
_entity_poly.pdbx_seq_one_letter_code
_entity_poly.pdbx_strand_id
1 'polypeptide(L)'
;MENFGLMERKEYGMRNRTGFLGFPSHKEQDSVQFYIFKSIPYTTRMTMYSMLILVGFAFQFLTFTASSGVVFLVCATLLNLMKGYNGRINIQELDLAEEWTAVDMERINEIEKIDDNISKWKRDFFDITNGKGILGFILTGFVIVVLSVILEEFFENFQIAKIILIDSAILLLPLWFNGTKQAFRQSGLKQKAGIIKEMEKCFQSVKKEGESFKPALKLARDKDGKTIPIDARFTVFF
;
A
#
# COMPACT_ATOMS: atom_id res chain seq x y z
N MET A 1 15.87 -27.40 -6.17
CA MET A 1 15.30 -26.19 -6.80
C MET A 1 14.18 -25.70 -5.90
N GLU A 2 14.51 -24.86 -4.92
CA GLU A 2 13.52 -24.31 -3.98
C GLU A 2 12.81 -23.16 -4.68
N ASN A 3 11.52 -23.36 -4.95
CA ASN A 3 10.73 -22.51 -5.83
C ASN A 3 10.45 -21.19 -5.11
N PHE A 4 11.12 -20.13 -5.57
CA PHE A 4 11.17 -18.80 -5.00
C PHE A 4 9.90 -17.97 -5.29
N GLY A 5 8.74 -18.63 -5.24
CA GLY A 5 7.42 -18.20 -5.72
C GLY A 5 6.76 -17.07 -4.93
N LEU A 6 7.52 -16.31 -4.15
CA LEU A 6 7.07 -15.10 -3.46
C LEU A 6 7.48 -13.81 -4.15
N MET A 7 8.61 -13.78 -4.87
CA MET A 7 9.06 -12.53 -5.51
C MET A 7 8.28 -12.24 -6.79
N GLU A 8 8.09 -13.24 -7.66
CA GLU A 8 7.15 -13.14 -8.80
C GLU A 8 5.71 -12.91 -8.35
N ARG A 9 5.28 -13.57 -7.26
CA ARG A 9 3.91 -13.45 -6.76
C ARG A 9 3.65 -12.13 -6.01
N LYS A 10 4.69 -11.46 -5.50
CA LYS A 10 4.60 -10.08 -4.97
C LYS A 10 4.55 -9.05 -6.11
N GLU A 11 5.21 -9.26 -7.25
CA GLU A 11 5.00 -8.43 -8.45
C GLU A 11 3.60 -8.60 -9.04
N TYR A 12 3.11 -9.83 -9.17
CA TYR A 12 1.73 -10.11 -9.60
C TYR A 12 0.70 -9.60 -8.58
N GLY A 13 1.00 -9.72 -7.29
CA GLY A 13 0.21 -9.14 -6.21
C GLY A 13 0.23 -7.62 -6.21
N MET A 14 1.32 -6.96 -6.62
CA MET A 14 1.41 -5.50 -6.71
C MET A 14 0.58 -4.91 -7.85
N ARG A 15 0.40 -5.63 -8.95
CA ARG A 15 -0.43 -5.19 -10.07
C ARG A 15 -1.94 -5.38 -9.78
N ASN A 16 -2.30 -6.32 -8.91
CA ASN A 16 -3.68 -6.61 -8.45
C ASN A 16 -3.97 -6.13 -7.00
N ARG A 17 -3.16 -5.20 -6.46
CA ARG A 17 -3.15 -4.82 -5.04
C ARG A 17 -4.24 -3.84 -4.60
N THR A 18 -5.13 -3.48 -5.51
CA THR A 18 -6.34 -2.74 -5.21
C THR A 18 -7.51 -3.50 -5.82
N GLY A 19 -8.34 -4.10 -4.98
CA GLY A 19 -9.76 -4.11 -5.31
C GLY A 19 -10.19 -2.67 -5.60
N PHE A 20 -11.18 -2.49 -6.46
CA PHE A 20 -11.73 -1.28 -7.12
C PHE A 20 -11.58 0.12 -6.45
N LEU A 21 -11.19 0.26 -5.18
CA LEU A 21 -11.05 1.53 -4.46
C LEU A 21 -9.88 1.62 -3.46
N GLY A 22 -8.88 0.72 -3.51
CA GLY A 22 -7.74 0.76 -2.58
C GLY A 22 -7.88 -0.09 -1.31
N PHE A 23 -8.85 -1.02 -1.30
CA PHE A 23 -9.02 -1.99 -0.21
C PHE A 23 -7.99 -3.14 -0.31
N PRO A 24 -7.48 -3.65 0.83
CA PRO A 24 -6.53 -4.76 0.88
C PRO A 24 -7.18 -6.09 0.47
N SER A 25 -6.37 -7.03 -0.04
CA SER A 25 -6.84 -8.40 -0.31
C SER A 25 -7.13 -9.16 0.99
N HIS A 26 -7.96 -10.22 0.96
CA HIS A 26 -8.38 -10.98 2.16
C HIS A 26 -7.23 -11.47 3.06
N LYS A 27 -6.04 -11.71 2.49
CA LYS A 27 -4.85 -12.15 3.25
C LYS A 27 -4.08 -11.01 3.92
N GLU A 28 -4.43 -9.77 3.59
CA GLU A 28 -3.72 -8.55 3.97
C GLU A 28 -4.61 -7.60 4.78
N GLN A 29 -5.77 -8.06 5.22
CA GLN A 29 -6.71 -7.29 6.04
C GLN A 29 -6.17 -7.03 7.45
N ASP A 30 -5.41 -7.98 8.03
CA ASP A 30 -4.86 -7.90 9.39
C ASP A 30 -3.62 -7.00 9.51
N SER A 31 -3.01 -6.64 8.38
CA SER A 31 -1.80 -5.82 8.30
C SER A 31 -2.10 -4.34 8.04
N VAL A 32 -3.35 -3.98 7.80
CA VAL A 32 -3.80 -2.59 7.77
C VAL A 32 -3.90 -2.02 9.18
N GLN A 33 -3.22 -0.90 9.41
CA GLN A 33 -3.36 -0.12 10.63
C GLN A 33 -4.35 1.02 10.43
N PHE A 34 -5.26 1.17 11.39
CA PHE A 34 -6.25 2.24 11.42
C PHE A 34 -5.90 3.28 12.48
N TYR A 35 -6.40 4.51 12.31
CA TYR A 35 -6.20 5.56 13.32
C TYR A 35 -7.01 5.28 14.60
N ILE A 36 -8.26 4.84 14.44
CA ILE A 36 -9.23 4.66 15.53
C ILE A 36 -9.56 3.17 15.71
N PHE A 37 -9.77 2.76 16.96
CA PHE A 37 -10.14 1.38 17.35
C PHE A 37 -9.22 0.30 16.75
N LYS A 38 -7.91 0.39 16.99
CA LYS A 38 -6.88 -0.45 16.36
C LYS A 38 -7.04 -1.96 16.56
N SER A 39 -7.78 -2.39 17.58
CA SER A 39 -7.99 -3.80 17.94
C SER A 39 -9.21 -4.44 17.29
N ILE A 40 -10.06 -3.68 16.58
CA ILE A 40 -11.26 -4.24 15.94
C ILE A 40 -10.86 -5.02 14.68
N PRO A 41 -11.31 -6.29 14.51
CA PRO A 41 -11.09 -7.07 13.30
C PRO A 41 -11.62 -6.36 12.05
N TYR A 42 -10.94 -6.56 10.91
CA TYR A 42 -11.30 -5.90 9.65
C TYR A 42 -12.76 -6.12 9.24
N THR A 43 -13.24 -7.37 9.32
CA THR A 43 -14.63 -7.72 8.96
C THR A 43 -15.63 -6.96 9.83
N THR A 44 -15.43 -6.93 11.14
CA THR A 44 -16.31 -6.22 12.08
C THR A 44 -16.30 -4.72 11.80
N ARG A 45 -15.13 -4.14 11.51
CA ARG A 45 -15.00 -2.73 11.13
C ARG A 45 -15.80 -2.43 9.86
N MET A 46 -15.71 -3.28 8.84
CA MET A 46 -16.42 -3.08 7.57
C MET A 46 -17.94 -3.20 7.72
N THR A 47 -18.40 -4.09 8.61
CA THR A 47 -19.82 -4.19 8.99
C THR A 47 -20.29 -2.93 9.71
N MET A 48 -19.53 -2.45 10.71
CA MET A 48 -19.86 -1.21 11.43
C MET A 48 -19.87 0.00 10.50
N TYR A 49 -18.88 0.12 9.62
CA TYR A 49 -18.82 1.15 8.58
C TYR A 49 -20.06 1.13 7.69
N SER A 50 -20.43 -0.03 7.16
CA SER A 50 -21.61 -0.20 6.31
C SER A 50 -22.90 0.16 7.06
N MET A 51 -23.03 -0.27 8.33
CA MET A 51 -24.18 0.06 9.16
C MET A 51 -24.28 1.57 9.42
N LEU A 52 -23.17 2.24 9.75
CA LEU A 52 -23.16 3.69 9.98
C LEU A 52 -23.58 4.46 8.72
N ILE A 53 -23.12 4.04 7.54
CA ILE A 53 -23.54 4.66 6.28
C ILE A 53 -25.04 4.45 6.03
N LEU A 54 -25.53 3.22 6.16
CA LEU A 54 -26.93 2.90 5.95
C LEU A 54 -27.84 3.70 6.90
N VAL A 55 -27.46 3.79 8.19
CA VAL A 55 -28.20 4.58 9.18
C VAL A 55 -28.12 6.06 8.85
N GLY A 56 -26.95 6.60 8.50
CA GLY A 56 -26.77 7.99 8.11
C GLY A 56 -27.68 8.40 6.95
N PHE A 57 -27.67 7.61 5.86
CA PHE A 57 -28.54 7.83 4.71
C PHE A 57 -30.02 7.65 5.04
N ALA A 58 -30.38 6.67 5.88
CA ALA A 58 -31.77 6.51 6.32
C ALA A 58 -32.27 7.75 7.09
N PHE A 59 -31.44 8.31 7.98
CA PHE A 59 -31.78 9.54 8.71
C PHE A 59 -31.90 10.76 7.78
N GLN A 60 -30.98 10.93 6.83
CA GLN A 60 -31.05 11.99 5.83
C GLN A 60 -32.30 11.87 4.96
N PHE A 61 -32.65 10.65 4.54
CA PHE A 61 -33.83 10.38 3.72
C PHE A 61 -35.13 10.64 4.49
N LEU A 62 -35.23 10.19 5.74
CA LEU A 62 -36.45 10.36 6.55
C LEU A 62 -36.69 11.82 6.96
N THR A 63 -35.62 12.58 7.19
CA THR A 63 -35.73 13.98 7.66
C THR A 63 -35.63 15.01 6.54
N PHE A 64 -35.22 14.61 5.32
CA PHE A 64 -34.91 15.50 4.20
C PHE A 64 -33.93 16.63 4.55
N THR A 65 -33.01 16.38 5.49
CA THR A 65 -31.98 17.34 5.90
C THR A 65 -30.60 16.70 5.86
N ALA A 66 -29.60 17.43 5.36
CA ALA A 66 -28.23 16.93 5.32
C ALA A 66 -27.64 16.70 6.73
N SER A 67 -27.97 17.58 7.67
CA SER A 67 -27.36 17.60 9.00
C SER A 67 -27.65 16.37 9.87
N SER A 68 -28.79 15.70 9.68
CA SER A 68 -29.23 14.61 10.54
C SER A 68 -28.43 13.31 10.37
N GLY A 69 -27.91 13.04 9.16
CA GLY A 69 -27.10 11.85 8.86
C GLY A 69 -25.60 12.08 8.88
N VAL A 70 -25.16 13.35 8.79
CA VAL A 70 -23.73 13.72 8.69
C VAL A 70 -22.90 13.14 9.84
N VAL A 71 -23.42 13.13 11.07
CA VAL A 71 -22.70 12.58 12.23
C VAL A 71 -22.34 11.10 12.02
N PHE A 72 -23.23 10.32 11.42
CA PHE A 72 -22.99 8.90 11.15
C PHE A 72 -21.97 8.70 10.03
N LEU A 73 -22.03 9.52 8.98
CA LEU A 73 -21.07 9.48 7.87
C LEU A 73 -19.66 9.92 8.32
N VAL A 74 -19.56 10.94 9.17
CA VAL A 74 -18.29 11.34 9.79
C VAL A 74 -17.74 10.24 10.68
N CYS A 75 -18.58 9.60 11.51
CA CYS A 75 -18.15 8.45 12.30
C CYS A 75 -17.68 7.27 11.42
N ALA A 76 -18.38 7.00 10.32
CA ALA A 76 -18.00 5.94 9.37
C ALA A 76 -16.64 6.21 8.74
N THR A 77 -16.40 7.44 8.28
CA THR A 77 -15.15 7.84 7.64
C THR A 77 -13.98 7.83 8.61
N LEU A 78 -14.18 8.34 9.83
CA LEU A 78 -13.18 8.27 10.90
C LEU A 78 -12.85 6.82 11.30
N LEU A 79 -13.86 5.94 11.39
CA LEU A 79 -13.67 4.52 11.66
C LEU A 79 -12.85 3.84 10.55
N ASN A 80 -13.03 4.25 9.30
CA ASN A 80 -12.34 3.64 8.16
C ASN A 80 -11.00 4.32 7.80
N LEU A 81 -10.61 5.38 8.50
CA LEU A 81 -9.38 6.11 8.22
C LEU A 81 -8.15 5.24 8.54
N MET A 82 -7.41 4.90 7.50
CA MET A 82 -6.22 4.06 7.59
C MET A 82 -5.01 4.93 7.97
N LYS A 83 -4.21 4.47 8.93
CA LYS A 83 -2.90 5.05 9.26
C LYS A 83 -1.80 4.58 8.30
N GLY A 84 -1.97 3.39 7.74
CA GLY A 84 -1.05 2.82 6.77
C GLY A 84 -1.01 1.30 6.87
N TYR A 85 -0.06 0.69 6.19
CA TYR A 85 0.15 -0.75 6.23
C TYR A 85 1.38 -1.06 7.09
N ASN A 86 1.25 -1.92 8.09
CA ASN A 86 2.42 -2.40 8.82
C ASN A 86 2.98 -3.63 8.10
N GLY A 87 3.76 -3.37 7.06
CA GLY A 87 4.49 -4.42 6.36
C GLY A 87 5.79 -4.81 7.08
N ARG A 88 6.10 -4.26 8.27
CA ARG A 88 7.34 -4.59 8.98
C ARG A 88 7.31 -6.07 9.35
N ILE A 89 7.98 -6.86 8.52
CA ILE A 89 8.39 -8.18 8.89
C ILE A 89 9.40 -7.97 10.02
N ASN A 90 9.01 -8.32 11.24
CA ASN A 90 9.94 -8.32 12.35
C ASN A 90 10.93 -9.45 12.08
N ILE A 91 12.14 -9.11 11.61
CA ILE A 91 13.17 -10.09 11.24
C ILE A 91 13.50 -11.01 12.43
N GLN A 92 13.28 -10.53 13.65
CA GLN A 92 13.45 -11.29 14.90
C GLN A 92 12.40 -12.41 15.09
N GLU A 93 11.24 -12.31 14.43
CA GLU A 93 10.18 -13.32 14.46
C GLU A 93 10.24 -14.30 13.28
N LEU A 94 11.17 -14.10 12.35
CA LEU A 94 11.37 -15.02 11.24
C LEU A 94 12.25 -16.19 11.68
N ASP A 95 11.91 -17.37 11.19
CA ASP A 95 12.82 -18.52 11.27
C ASP A 95 13.96 -18.27 10.28
N LEU A 96 15.11 -17.88 10.81
CA LEU A 96 16.29 -17.58 10.02
C LEU A 96 16.82 -18.90 9.49
N ALA A 97 16.72 -19.12 8.18
CA ALA A 97 17.47 -20.21 7.58
C ALA A 97 18.97 -19.90 7.81
N GLU A 98 19.69 -20.84 8.42
CA GLU A 98 21.11 -20.69 8.68
C GLU A 98 21.93 -20.68 7.38
N GLU A 99 21.38 -21.25 6.31
CA GLU A 99 22.09 -21.49 5.07
C GLU A 99 22.02 -20.34 4.07
N TRP A 100 23.18 -20.03 3.48
CA TRP A 100 23.29 -19.12 2.35
C TRP A 100 23.04 -19.87 1.05
N THR A 101 22.05 -19.43 0.29
CA THR A 101 21.71 -20.02 -1.00
C THR A 101 22.45 -19.28 -2.11
N ALA A 102 23.30 -19.97 -2.87
CA ALA A 102 23.91 -19.40 -4.07
C ALA A 102 22.82 -19.09 -5.11
N VAL A 103 22.90 -17.92 -5.72
CA VAL A 103 21.95 -17.44 -6.73
C VAL A 103 22.70 -16.90 -7.95
N ASP A 104 21.95 -16.60 -9.01
CA ASP A 104 22.45 -15.88 -10.17
C ASP A 104 22.30 -14.36 -10.01
N MET A 105 22.87 -13.62 -10.96
CA MET A 105 22.74 -12.16 -11.04
C MET A 105 21.34 -11.70 -11.44
N GLU A 106 20.55 -12.55 -12.10
CA GLU A 106 19.16 -12.23 -12.42
C GLU A 106 18.35 -12.02 -11.14
N ARG A 107 18.55 -12.89 -10.14
CA ARG A 107 17.91 -12.78 -8.82
C ARG A 107 18.32 -11.54 -8.05
N ILE A 108 19.57 -11.11 -8.17
CA ILE A 108 20.04 -9.85 -7.57
C ILE A 108 19.35 -8.64 -8.23
N ASN A 109 19.20 -8.65 -9.56
CA ASN A 109 18.50 -7.60 -10.29
C ASN A 109 17.00 -7.53 -9.95
N GLU A 110 16.35 -8.65 -9.66
CA GLU A 110 14.96 -8.68 -9.23
C GLU A 110 14.74 -7.94 -7.89
N ILE A 111 15.69 -8.05 -6.95
CA ILE A 111 15.62 -7.34 -5.67
C ILE A 111 15.55 -5.81 -5.89
N GLU A 112 16.35 -5.28 -6.82
CA GLU A 112 16.31 -3.85 -7.17
C GLU A 112 14.99 -3.46 -7.85
N LYS A 113 14.54 -4.26 -8.83
CA LYS A 113 13.28 -4.02 -9.55
C LYS A 113 12.08 -3.94 -8.59
N ILE A 114 12.05 -4.80 -7.59
CA ILE A 114 10.98 -4.84 -6.58
C ILE A 114 10.98 -3.55 -5.75
N ASP A 115 12.13 -3.08 -5.25
CA ASP A 115 12.19 -1.83 -4.49
C ASP A 115 11.82 -0.61 -5.35
N ASP A 116 12.24 -0.59 -6.61
CA ASP A 116 11.88 0.47 -7.54
C ASP A 116 10.38 0.49 -7.84
N ASN A 117 9.76 -0.68 -8.00
CA ASN A 117 8.31 -0.81 -8.15
C ASN A 117 7.55 -0.34 -6.91
N ILE A 118 8.04 -0.68 -5.70
CA ILE A 118 7.50 -0.16 -4.43
C ILE A 118 7.60 1.37 -4.39
N SER A 119 8.71 1.95 -4.86
CA SER A 119 8.92 3.40 -4.87
C SER A 119 7.96 4.14 -5.82
N LYS A 120 7.66 3.56 -6.99
CA LYS A 120 6.72 4.13 -7.97
C LYS A 120 5.29 4.11 -7.45
N TRP A 121 4.87 3.03 -6.79
CA TRP A 121 3.54 2.88 -6.20
C TRP A 121 3.22 3.91 -5.10
N LYS A 122 4.22 4.46 -4.42
CA LYS A 122 4.02 5.53 -3.43
C LYS A 122 3.54 6.86 -4.06
N ARG A 123 3.61 7.01 -5.39
CA ARG A 123 3.27 8.25 -6.11
C ARG A 123 1.82 8.26 -6.62
N ASP A 124 0.92 7.60 -5.90
CA ASP A 124 -0.49 7.49 -6.25
C ASP A 124 -1.26 8.82 -6.03
N PHE A 125 -2.33 8.98 -6.81
CA PHE A 125 -3.19 10.18 -6.82
C PHE A 125 -3.97 10.40 -5.51
N PHE A 126 -4.21 9.34 -4.74
CA PHE A 126 -4.91 9.39 -3.45
C PHE A 126 -3.95 9.44 -2.25
N ASP A 127 -2.65 9.65 -2.46
CA ASP A 127 -1.68 9.85 -1.37
C ASP A 127 -1.25 11.32 -1.30
N ILE A 128 -1.77 12.06 -0.31
CA ILE A 128 -1.49 13.49 -0.12
C ILE A 128 0.00 13.80 0.17
N THR A 129 0.82 12.80 0.47
CA THR A 129 2.24 13.01 0.79
C THR A 129 3.13 13.21 -0.43
N ASN A 130 2.55 13.18 -1.63
CA ASN A 130 3.25 13.50 -2.87
C ASN A 130 2.54 14.62 -3.64
N GLY A 131 3.28 15.34 -4.50
CA GLY A 131 2.74 16.50 -5.23
C GLY A 131 1.56 16.19 -6.15
N LYS A 132 1.47 14.96 -6.72
CA LYS A 132 0.32 14.55 -7.53
C LYS A 132 -0.93 14.36 -6.69
N GLY A 133 -0.80 13.79 -5.49
CA GLY A 133 -1.91 13.64 -4.57
C GLY A 133 -2.41 14.96 -4.01
N ILE A 134 -1.51 15.91 -3.72
CA ILE A 134 -1.90 17.29 -3.36
C ILE A 134 -2.71 17.93 -4.49
N LEU A 135 -2.23 17.85 -5.73
CA LEU A 135 -2.96 18.37 -6.89
C LEU A 135 -4.33 17.70 -7.05
N GLY A 136 -4.39 16.38 -6.87
CA GLY A 136 -5.65 15.63 -6.92
C GLY A 136 -6.66 16.03 -5.85
N PHE A 137 -6.19 16.25 -4.62
CA PHE A 137 -7.01 16.72 -3.51
C PHE A 137 -7.59 18.11 -3.80
N ILE A 138 -6.74 19.05 -4.24
CA ILE A 138 -7.16 20.42 -4.59
C ILE A 138 -8.17 20.40 -5.73
N LEU A 139 -7.90 19.63 -6.80
CA LEU A 139 -8.80 19.54 -7.96
C LEU A 139 -10.16 18.96 -7.56
N THR A 140 -10.17 17.92 -6.72
CA THR A 140 -11.42 17.31 -6.24
C THR A 140 -12.23 18.29 -5.40
N GLY A 141 -11.59 18.99 -4.46
CA GLY A 141 -12.24 20.04 -3.68
C GLY A 141 -12.79 21.18 -4.55
N PHE A 142 -12.02 21.61 -5.56
CA PHE A 142 -12.45 22.61 -6.52
C PHE A 142 -13.68 22.16 -7.31
N VAL A 143 -13.69 20.92 -7.81
CA VAL A 143 -14.84 20.34 -8.52
C VAL A 143 -16.08 20.30 -7.64
N ILE A 144 -15.95 19.92 -6.36
CA ILE A 144 -17.09 19.90 -5.42
C ILE A 144 -17.67 21.31 -5.24
N VAL A 145 -16.81 22.33 -5.07
CA VAL A 145 -17.26 23.73 -4.92
C VAL A 145 -17.94 24.25 -6.18
N VAL A 146 -17.33 24.03 -7.36
CA VAL A 146 -17.92 24.45 -8.63
C VAL A 146 -19.27 23.78 -8.86
N LEU A 147 -19.36 22.47 -8.61
CA LEU A 147 -20.62 21.74 -8.70
C LEU A 147 -21.65 22.29 -7.70
N SER A 148 -21.26 22.68 -6.48
CA SER A 148 -22.21 23.27 -5.53
C SER A 148 -22.84 24.55 -6.03
N VAL A 149 -22.06 25.44 -6.65
CA VAL A 149 -22.56 26.72 -7.18
C VAL A 149 -23.48 26.48 -8.38
N ILE A 150 -23.05 25.63 -9.33
CA ILE A 150 -23.87 25.30 -10.51
C ILE A 150 -25.19 24.65 -10.09
N LEU A 151 -25.16 23.68 -9.16
CA LEU A 151 -26.37 22.99 -8.73
C LEU A 151 -27.32 23.92 -7.96
N GLU A 152 -26.82 24.91 -7.23
CA GLU A 152 -27.65 25.92 -6.55
C GLU A 152 -28.37 26.83 -7.55
N GLU A 153 -27.71 27.21 -8.65
CA GLU A 153 -28.31 28.05 -9.69
C GLU A 153 -29.35 27.29 -10.55
N PHE A 154 -29.17 25.99 -10.77
CA PHE A 154 -30.01 25.20 -11.70
C PHE A 154 -31.18 24.48 -11.04
N PHE A 155 -31.17 24.24 -9.72
CA PHE A 155 -32.20 23.46 -9.02
C PHE A 155 -32.95 24.31 -7.99
N GLU A 156 -34.26 24.51 -8.19
CA GLU A 156 -35.13 25.22 -7.23
C GLU A 156 -35.16 24.56 -5.84
N ASN A 157 -35.00 23.23 -5.78
CA ASN A 157 -34.89 22.47 -4.53
C ASN A 157 -33.47 21.94 -4.33
N PHE A 158 -32.57 22.84 -3.96
CA PHE A 158 -31.16 22.55 -3.71
C PHE A 158 -30.90 21.59 -2.53
N GLN A 159 -31.91 21.23 -1.72
CA GLN A 159 -31.70 20.40 -0.53
C GLN A 159 -31.17 19.00 -0.86
N ILE A 160 -31.69 18.36 -1.91
CA ILE A 160 -31.25 17.02 -2.32
C ILE A 160 -29.83 17.06 -2.90
N ALA A 161 -29.55 18.05 -3.75
CA ALA A 161 -28.21 18.27 -4.30
C ALA A 161 -27.19 18.53 -3.19
N LYS A 162 -27.57 19.33 -2.18
CA LYS A 162 -26.75 19.61 -1.00
C LYS A 162 -26.44 18.37 -0.18
N ILE A 163 -27.39 17.46 0.02
CA ILE A 163 -27.16 16.18 0.71
C ILE A 163 -26.09 15.38 -0.05
N ILE A 164 -26.28 15.19 -1.36
CA ILE A 164 -25.35 14.42 -2.21
C ILE A 164 -23.93 15.01 -2.19
N LEU A 165 -23.81 16.35 -2.28
CA LEU A 165 -22.52 17.04 -2.26
C LEU A 165 -21.80 16.88 -0.92
N ILE A 166 -22.52 17.07 0.20
CA ILE A 166 -21.95 16.94 1.54
C ILE A 166 -21.52 15.49 1.79
N ASP A 167 -22.35 14.52 1.43
CA ASP A 167 -22.04 13.10 1.61
C ASP A 167 -20.84 12.69 0.76
N SER A 168 -20.77 13.16 -0.49
CA SER A 168 -19.63 12.94 -1.37
C SER A 168 -18.35 13.54 -0.77
N ALA A 169 -18.40 14.76 -0.25
CA ALA A 169 -17.25 15.41 0.37
C ALA A 169 -16.77 14.63 1.62
N ILE A 170 -17.71 14.25 2.49
CA ILE A 170 -17.42 13.49 3.71
C ILE A 170 -16.81 12.13 3.38
N LEU A 171 -17.33 11.41 2.39
CA LEU A 171 -16.86 10.06 2.07
C LEU A 171 -15.57 10.06 1.24
N LEU A 172 -15.39 11.02 0.33
CA LEU A 172 -14.27 11.03 -0.62
C LEU A 172 -13.04 11.78 -0.11
N LEU A 173 -13.19 12.97 0.48
CA LEU A 173 -12.04 13.78 0.87
C LEU A 173 -11.12 13.09 1.89
N PRO A 174 -11.64 12.38 2.91
CA PRO A 174 -10.80 11.64 3.86
C PRO A 174 -9.93 10.55 3.22
N LEU A 175 -10.29 10.05 2.03
CA LEU A 175 -9.52 9.00 1.33
C LEU A 175 -8.10 9.47 0.99
N TRP A 176 -7.88 10.77 0.77
CA TRP A 176 -6.54 11.32 0.54
C TRP A 176 -5.64 11.28 1.78
N PHE A 177 -6.24 11.15 2.96
CA PHE A 177 -5.56 11.04 4.23
C PHE A 177 -5.38 9.58 4.66
N ASN A 178 -5.85 8.61 3.87
CA ASN A 178 -5.56 7.20 4.13
C ASN A 178 -4.06 6.95 3.96
N GLY A 179 -3.43 6.79 5.13
CA GLY A 179 -2.13 6.24 5.44
C GLY A 179 -1.13 6.15 4.30
N THR A 180 -0.13 7.02 4.39
CA THR A 180 1.20 6.85 3.77
C THR A 180 1.54 5.37 3.68
N LYS A 181 1.55 4.88 2.46
CA LYS A 181 1.89 3.52 2.10
C LYS A 181 3.36 3.25 2.46
N GLN A 182 3.66 3.00 3.75
CA GLN A 182 4.97 2.53 4.18
C GLN A 182 5.06 1.04 3.87
N ALA A 183 5.19 0.74 2.58
CA ALA A 183 5.64 -0.58 2.16
C ALA A 183 7.01 -0.85 2.81
N PHE A 184 7.19 -2.06 3.32
CA PHE A 184 8.45 -2.51 3.88
C PHE A 184 9.57 -2.38 2.86
N ARG A 185 10.56 -1.52 3.16
CA ARG A 185 11.79 -1.40 2.37
C ARG A 185 12.94 -2.01 3.16
N GLN A 186 13.55 -3.06 2.61
CA GLN A 186 14.83 -3.56 3.10
C GLN A 186 15.94 -2.72 2.48
N SER A 187 16.09 -1.47 2.94
CA SER A 187 17.09 -0.53 2.39
C SER A 187 18.51 -1.11 2.39
N GLY A 188 18.87 -1.87 3.43
CA GLY A 188 20.15 -2.57 3.51
C GLY A 188 20.32 -3.65 2.44
N LEU A 189 19.28 -4.42 2.13
CA LEU A 189 19.32 -5.45 1.09
C LEU A 189 19.46 -4.82 -0.30
N LYS A 190 18.73 -3.73 -0.59
CA LYS A 190 18.90 -2.97 -1.84
C LYS A 190 20.33 -2.49 -2.02
N GLN A 191 20.90 -1.89 -0.97
CA GLN A 191 22.26 -1.37 -1.03
C GLN A 191 23.27 -2.48 -1.31
N LYS A 192 23.15 -3.64 -0.65
CA LYS A 192 24.01 -4.80 -0.90
C LYS A 192 23.83 -5.37 -2.31
N ALA A 193 22.60 -5.46 -2.81
CA ALA A 193 22.32 -5.87 -4.19
C ALA A 193 22.99 -4.95 -5.22
N GLY A 194 22.90 -3.62 -5.01
CA GLY A 194 23.56 -2.64 -5.85
C GLY A 194 25.09 -2.76 -5.82
N ILE A 195 25.68 -2.98 -4.64
CA ILE A 195 27.12 -3.24 -4.51
C ILE A 195 27.54 -4.50 -5.27
N ILE A 196 26.81 -5.62 -5.10
CA ILE A 196 27.08 -6.89 -5.80
C ILE A 196 27.08 -6.67 -7.31
N LYS A 197 26.12 -5.91 -7.82
CA LYS A 197 25.99 -5.60 -9.26
C LYS A 197 27.16 -4.78 -9.79
N GLU A 198 27.59 -3.74 -9.08
CA GLU A 198 28.76 -2.96 -9.50
C GLU A 198 30.06 -3.76 -9.38
N MET A 199 30.17 -4.63 -8.37
CA MET A 199 31.32 -5.53 -8.21
C MET A 199 31.36 -6.59 -9.30
N GLU A 200 30.23 -7.14 -9.72
CA GLU A 200 30.14 -8.10 -10.81
C GLU A 200 30.59 -7.47 -12.14
N LYS A 201 30.13 -6.25 -12.45
CA LYS A 201 30.61 -5.49 -13.62
C LYS A 201 32.13 -5.28 -13.60
N CYS A 202 32.66 -4.88 -12.45
CA CYS A 202 34.11 -4.70 -12.27
C CYS A 202 34.84 -6.03 -12.49
N PHE A 203 34.36 -7.12 -11.88
CA PHE A 203 34.91 -8.46 -12.03
C PHE A 203 34.92 -8.90 -13.49
N GLN A 204 33.84 -8.74 -14.24
CA GLN A 204 33.80 -9.09 -15.67
C GLN A 204 34.86 -8.34 -16.49
N SER A 205 35.26 -7.13 -16.08
CA SER A 205 36.30 -6.35 -16.77
C SER A 205 37.74 -6.82 -16.49
N VAL A 206 37.98 -7.51 -15.37
CA VAL A 206 39.32 -7.97 -14.93
C VAL A 206 39.46 -9.49 -14.85
N LYS A 207 38.39 -10.22 -15.16
CA LYS A 207 38.26 -11.68 -14.99
C LYS A 207 39.37 -12.44 -15.71
N LYS A 208 40.03 -13.35 -14.99
CA LYS A 208 40.95 -14.33 -15.56
C LYS A 208 40.26 -15.66 -15.83
N GLU A 209 40.88 -16.48 -16.67
CA GLU A 209 40.39 -17.81 -17.00
C GLU A 209 40.36 -18.69 -15.74
N GLY A 210 39.22 -19.33 -15.45
CA GLY A 210 39.01 -20.12 -14.23
C GLY A 210 38.32 -19.38 -13.07
N GLU A 211 38.35 -18.05 -13.06
CA GLU A 211 37.71 -17.27 -11.98
C GLU A 211 36.19 -17.22 -12.14
N SER A 212 35.44 -17.29 -11.03
CA SER A 212 33.98 -17.16 -11.05
C SER A 212 33.43 -16.28 -9.94
N PHE A 213 32.41 -15.49 -10.27
CA PHE A 213 31.68 -14.64 -9.33
C PHE A 213 30.34 -15.30 -8.99
N LYS A 214 30.11 -15.64 -7.72
CA LYS A 214 28.87 -16.28 -7.28
C LYS A 214 28.18 -15.43 -6.21
N PRO A 215 27.04 -14.78 -6.52
CA PRO A 215 26.22 -14.16 -5.51
C PRO A 215 25.49 -15.21 -4.67
N ALA A 216 25.12 -14.83 -3.45
CA ALA A 216 24.36 -15.65 -2.52
C ALA A 216 23.40 -14.80 -1.69
N LEU A 217 22.23 -15.33 -1.39
CA LEU A 217 21.22 -14.70 -0.56
C LEU A 217 21.06 -15.47 0.75
N LYS A 218 20.86 -14.73 1.84
CA LYS A 218 20.38 -15.30 3.08
C LYS A 218 18.86 -15.19 3.10
N LEU A 219 18.20 -16.31 3.35
CA LEU A 219 16.75 -16.39 3.32
C LEU A 219 16.21 -16.58 4.74
N ALA A 220 15.00 -16.11 4.96
CA ALA A 220 14.27 -16.32 6.20
C ALA A 220 12.86 -16.80 5.87
N ARG A 221 12.31 -17.69 6.70
CA ARG A 221 10.95 -18.19 6.54
C ARG A 221 9.98 -17.38 7.39
N ASP A 222 8.92 -16.94 6.74
CA ASP A 222 7.75 -16.33 7.37
C ASP A 222 6.87 -17.40 8.03
N LYS A 223 5.96 -16.99 8.92
CA LYS A 223 5.00 -17.85 9.65
C LYS A 223 4.13 -18.71 8.72
N ASP A 224 3.97 -18.25 7.47
CA ASP A 224 3.31 -18.93 6.36
C ASP A 224 4.17 -20.01 5.65
N GLY A 225 5.37 -20.32 6.15
CA GLY A 225 6.32 -21.27 5.53
C GLY A 225 7.02 -20.73 4.28
N LYS A 226 7.08 -19.40 4.15
CA LYS A 226 7.39 -18.67 2.93
C LYS A 226 8.77 -18.02 3.00
N THR A 227 9.63 -18.22 2.01
CA THR A 227 11.02 -17.74 2.06
C THR A 227 11.18 -16.31 1.50
N ILE A 228 11.86 -15.45 2.26
CA ILE A 228 12.09 -14.03 1.96
C ILE A 228 13.59 -13.74 2.09
N PRO A 229 14.22 -13.05 1.11
CA PRO A 229 15.61 -12.65 1.25
C PRO A 229 15.75 -11.58 2.33
N ILE A 230 16.74 -11.74 3.21
CA ILE A 230 17.05 -10.80 4.29
C ILE A 230 18.44 -10.21 4.16
N ASP A 231 19.34 -10.91 3.45
CA ASP A 231 20.70 -10.44 3.22
C ASP A 231 21.24 -10.95 1.87
N ALA A 232 22.27 -10.28 1.36
CA ALA A 232 22.96 -10.61 0.12
C ALA A 232 24.49 -10.51 0.30
N ARG A 233 25.22 -11.45 -0.30
CA ARG A 233 26.68 -11.45 -0.38
C ARG A 233 27.15 -11.99 -1.72
N PHE A 234 28.45 -11.96 -1.97
CA PHE A 234 29.07 -12.62 -3.11
C PHE A 234 30.39 -13.26 -2.70
N THR A 235 30.82 -14.25 -3.48
CA THR A 235 32.12 -14.91 -3.35
C THR A 235 32.78 -14.96 -4.72
N VAL A 236 34.06 -14.64 -4.77
CA VAL A 236 34.90 -14.86 -5.95
C VAL A 236 35.69 -16.16 -5.72
N PHE A 237 35.62 -17.06 -6.68
CA PHE A 237 36.45 -18.26 -6.73
C PHE A 237 37.59 -18.02 -7.71
N PHE A 238 38.79 -18.38 -7.30
CA PHE A 238 40.03 -18.31 -8.08
C PHE A 238 40.46 -19.71 -8.52
#